data_AF-A0A8J8BW49-F1
#
_entry.id   AF-A0A8J8BW49-F1
#
_cell.length_a   1.000
_cell.length_b   1.000
_cell.length_c   1.000
_cell.angle_alpha   90.00
_cell.angle_beta   90.00
_cell.angle_gamma   90.00
#
_symmetry.space_group_name_H-M   'P 1'
#
loop_
_entity.id
_entity.type
_entity.pdbx_description
1 polymer ?
#
loop_
_entity_poly.entity_id
_entity_poly.type
_entity_poly.pdbx_seq_one_letter_code
_entity_poly.pdbx_strand_id
1 'polypeptide(L)'
;MKLVVDRERARRAVRRLHETLPGELSETIDIDTATYVPPEGIEWNSKKHFLYLFYGCLLDYGMKSSLYHENLRNTFEERPELFEPEYVVRNFQENVERLAMLLKKSVRLRFPNEGARRWLSLSEILLERYQGNPKEIFEQPMKFDEVKEAVLGIKGFGQKTGGLLIRILYENDLIRVEGQLTHIPIDRHDIEISRMIGVLTTEESNWSSSVVLELLSSAWVEASYSEEIDPCETDRNLWIVGSTMCSKKKCSKCPLNDMCEKSEGEVCG
;
A
#
# COMPACT_ATOMS: atom_id res chain seq x y z
N MET A 1 22.38 16.22 10.65
CA MET A 1 21.22 15.33 10.48
C MET A 1 21.64 13.94 10.94
N LYS A 2 21.16 13.51 12.12
CA LYS A 2 21.46 12.18 12.66
C LYS A 2 20.20 11.32 12.56
N LEU A 3 20.18 10.43 11.57
CA LEU A 3 19.18 9.38 11.41
C LEU A 3 19.81 8.08 11.89
N VAL A 4 19.25 7.45 12.92
CA VAL A 4 19.76 6.19 13.46
C VAL A 4 18.65 5.16 13.47
N VAL A 5 18.83 4.10 12.69
CA VAL A 5 17.93 2.94 12.70
C VAL A 5 18.40 1.95 13.77
N ASP A 6 17.51 1.59 14.70
CA ASP A 6 17.70 0.47 15.62
C ASP A 6 17.20 -0.81 14.95
N ARG A 7 18.13 -1.49 14.28
CA ARG A 7 17.87 -2.74 13.55
C ARG A 7 17.41 -3.87 14.48
N GLU A 8 17.92 -3.93 15.70
CA GLU A 8 17.53 -5.00 16.63
C GLU A 8 16.10 -4.83 17.11
N ARG A 9 15.65 -3.59 17.33
CA ARG A 9 14.24 -3.31 17.61
C ARG A 9 13.34 -3.69 16.44
N ALA A 10 13.73 -3.36 15.20
CA ALA A 10 12.98 -3.76 14.01
C ALA A 10 12.84 -5.30 13.93
N ARG A 11 13.95 -6.04 14.10
CA ARG A 11 13.97 -7.51 14.11
C ARG A 11 13.06 -8.12 15.16
N ARG A 12 13.17 -7.66 16.40
CA ARG A 12 12.32 -8.12 17.50
C ARG A 12 10.83 -7.86 17.23
N ALA A 13 10.51 -6.73 16.63
CA ALA A 13 9.14 -6.39 16.26
C ALA A 13 8.63 -7.34 15.16
N VAL A 14 9.39 -7.55 14.08
CA VAL A 14 9.01 -8.46 12.99
C VAL A 14 8.74 -9.87 13.51
N ARG A 15 9.68 -10.45 14.27
CA ARG A 15 9.52 -11.79 14.86
C ARG A 15 8.25 -11.87 15.70
N ARG A 16 8.04 -10.90 16.58
CA ARG A 16 6.89 -10.90 17.48
C ARG A 16 5.57 -10.77 16.76
N LEU A 17 5.51 -9.96 15.70
CA LEU A 17 4.31 -9.84 14.88
C LEU A 17 4.00 -11.15 14.15
N HIS A 18 5.01 -11.78 13.55
CA HIS A 18 4.90 -13.06 12.87
C HIS A 18 4.46 -14.19 13.81
N GLU A 19 4.94 -14.22 15.06
CA GLU A 19 4.56 -15.26 16.02
C GLU A 19 3.13 -15.08 16.57
N THR A 20 2.60 -13.85 16.61
CA THR A 20 1.35 -13.54 17.32
C THR A 20 0.14 -13.34 16.42
N LEU A 21 0.30 -12.76 15.23
CA LEU A 21 -0.83 -12.42 14.35
C LEU A 21 -1.44 -13.63 13.60
N PRO A 22 -0.65 -14.57 13.04
CA PRO A 22 -1.18 -15.80 12.45
C PRO A 22 -1.88 -16.74 13.46
N GLY A 23 -1.67 -16.52 14.77
CA GLY A 23 -2.23 -17.32 15.86
C GLY A 23 -3.46 -16.69 16.53
N GLU A 24 -3.37 -16.46 17.85
CA GLU A 24 -4.47 -16.07 18.76
C GLU A 24 -5.27 -14.83 18.34
N LEU A 25 -4.72 -13.97 17.49
CA LEU A 25 -5.34 -12.71 17.08
C LEU A 25 -6.16 -12.83 15.78
N SER A 26 -5.90 -13.84 14.94
CA SER A 26 -6.63 -14.09 13.68
C SER A 26 -8.13 -14.34 13.90
N GLU A 27 -8.52 -14.98 15.01
CA GLU A 27 -9.92 -15.24 15.37
C GLU A 27 -10.70 -13.98 15.81
N THR A 28 -9.99 -12.89 16.12
CA THR A 28 -10.59 -11.67 16.70
C THR A 28 -10.38 -10.42 15.85
N ILE A 29 -9.56 -10.52 14.80
CA ILE A 29 -9.18 -9.44 13.91
C ILE A 29 -9.45 -9.86 12.48
N ASP A 30 -10.14 -9.00 11.73
CA ASP A 30 -10.41 -9.18 10.32
C ASP A 30 -9.11 -8.99 9.50
N ILE A 31 -8.30 -10.06 9.46
CA ILE A 31 -7.02 -10.14 8.76
C ILE A 31 -7.18 -10.05 7.24
N ASP A 32 -8.36 -10.40 6.72
CA ASP A 32 -8.66 -10.36 5.28
C ASP A 32 -8.54 -8.94 4.72
N THR A 33 -8.72 -7.91 5.56
CA THR A 33 -8.61 -6.50 5.15
C THR A 33 -7.20 -6.06 4.75
N ALA A 34 -6.16 -6.83 5.08
CA ALA A 34 -4.77 -6.59 4.66
C ALA A 34 -4.40 -7.36 3.37
N THR A 35 -5.25 -8.29 2.94
CA THR A 35 -5.04 -9.14 1.77
C THR A 35 -5.77 -8.59 0.55
N TYR A 36 -5.19 -8.83 -0.63
CA TYR A 36 -5.81 -8.48 -1.88
C TYR A 36 -6.96 -9.44 -2.20
N VAL A 37 -8.17 -8.89 -2.42
CA VAL A 37 -9.33 -9.65 -2.87
C VAL A 37 -9.75 -9.13 -4.26
N PRO A 38 -9.66 -9.95 -5.32
CA PRO A 38 -10.06 -9.56 -6.67
C PRO A 38 -11.59 -9.46 -6.82
N PRO A 39 -12.10 -8.69 -7.80
CA PRO A 39 -13.52 -8.72 -8.20
C PRO A 39 -13.95 -10.09 -8.73
N GLU A 40 -15.25 -10.41 -8.64
CA GLU A 40 -15.77 -11.68 -9.13
C GLU A 40 -15.60 -11.82 -10.66
N GLY A 41 -15.17 -12.99 -11.11
CA GLY A 41 -15.04 -13.31 -12.54
C GLY A 41 -13.90 -12.62 -13.28
N ILE A 42 -13.02 -11.88 -12.60
CA ILE A 42 -11.82 -11.32 -13.22
C ILE A 42 -10.83 -12.44 -13.57
N GLU A 43 -10.39 -12.48 -14.83
CA GLU A 43 -9.38 -13.46 -15.25
C GLU A 43 -8.03 -13.10 -14.63
N TRP A 44 -7.43 -14.05 -13.90
CA TRP A 44 -6.14 -13.86 -13.26
C TRP A 44 -5.06 -13.51 -14.29
N ASN A 45 -4.16 -12.59 -13.93
CA ASN A 45 -3.06 -12.13 -14.79
C ASN A 45 -3.52 -11.59 -16.19
N SER A 46 -4.78 -11.19 -16.34
CA SER A 46 -5.31 -10.55 -17.55
C SER A 46 -5.06 -9.04 -17.58
N LYS A 47 -5.22 -8.40 -18.76
CA LYS A 47 -5.22 -6.92 -18.89
C LYS A 47 -6.18 -6.26 -17.88
N LYS A 48 -7.39 -6.79 -17.74
CA LYS A 48 -8.41 -6.28 -16.81
C LYS A 48 -7.96 -6.37 -15.36
N HIS A 49 -7.28 -7.45 -14.98
CA HIS A 49 -6.73 -7.61 -13.64
C HIS A 49 -5.71 -6.53 -13.32
N PHE A 50 -4.76 -6.28 -14.23
CA PHE A 50 -3.77 -5.23 -14.05
C PHE A 50 -4.41 -3.83 -14.03
N LEU A 51 -5.39 -3.56 -14.90
CA LEU A 51 -6.12 -2.29 -14.87
C LEU A 51 -6.79 -2.07 -13.50
N TYR A 52 -7.52 -3.07 -13.00
CA TYR A 52 -8.14 -3.00 -11.68
C TYR A 52 -7.12 -2.67 -10.57
N LEU A 53 -5.97 -3.35 -10.56
CA LEU A 53 -4.91 -3.13 -9.57
C LEU A 53 -4.32 -1.71 -9.67
N PHE A 54 -4.02 -1.23 -10.88
CA PHE A 54 -3.44 0.09 -11.09
C PHE A 54 -4.41 1.19 -10.63
N TYR A 55 -5.65 1.17 -11.10
CA TYR A 55 -6.65 2.16 -10.69
C TYR A 55 -7.00 2.07 -9.20
N GLY A 56 -7.04 0.86 -8.64
CA GLY A 56 -7.29 0.65 -7.23
C GLY A 56 -6.19 1.17 -6.32
N CYS A 57 -4.93 0.89 -6.63
CA CYS A 57 -3.83 1.36 -5.79
C CYS A 57 -3.63 2.89 -5.92
N LEU A 58 -3.96 3.48 -7.06
CA LEU A 58 -3.79 4.91 -7.33
C LEU A 58 -4.47 5.81 -6.30
N LEU A 59 -5.67 5.42 -5.84
CA LEU A 59 -6.52 6.23 -4.96
C LEU A 59 -6.71 5.67 -3.55
N ASP A 60 -5.91 4.67 -3.14
CA ASP A 60 -5.95 4.14 -1.77
C ASP A 60 -5.27 5.08 -0.76
N TYR A 61 -5.88 6.26 -0.58
CA TYR A 61 -5.46 7.27 0.38
C TYR A 61 -6.63 8.08 0.95
N GLY A 62 -6.47 8.54 2.19
CA GLY A 62 -7.40 9.48 2.82
C GLY A 62 -8.75 8.90 3.24
N MET A 63 -8.93 7.58 3.17
CA MET A 63 -10.16 6.85 3.54
C MET A 63 -9.83 5.55 4.29
N LYS A 64 -10.86 4.89 4.84
CA LYS A 64 -10.72 3.54 5.39
C LYS A 64 -10.51 2.56 4.24
N SER A 65 -9.32 1.98 4.13
CA SER A 65 -8.92 1.10 3.01
C SER A 65 -9.92 -0.03 2.76
N SER A 66 -10.42 -0.70 3.82
CA SER A 66 -11.42 -1.78 3.67
C SER A 66 -12.70 -1.34 2.93
N LEU A 67 -13.22 -0.15 3.24
CA LEU A 67 -14.41 0.39 2.59
C LEU A 67 -14.10 0.89 1.18
N TYR A 68 -12.88 1.39 0.95
CA TYR A 68 -12.44 1.78 -0.38
C TYR A 68 -12.39 0.59 -1.33
N HIS A 69 -11.72 -0.51 -0.93
CA HIS A 69 -11.60 -1.72 -1.74
C HIS A 69 -12.95 -2.40 -2.00
N GLU A 70 -13.85 -2.41 -1.01
CA GLU A 70 -15.23 -2.88 -1.20
C GLU A 70 -15.98 -2.07 -2.26
N ASN A 71 -15.99 -0.74 -2.15
CA ASN A 71 -16.66 0.11 -3.14
C ASN A 71 -15.99 0.02 -4.52
N LEU A 72 -14.67 -0.15 -4.56
CA LEU A 72 -13.91 -0.30 -5.80
C LEU A 72 -14.28 -1.60 -6.53
N ARG A 73 -14.38 -2.74 -5.83
CA ARG A 73 -14.85 -4.01 -6.41
C ARG A 73 -16.26 -3.87 -6.98
N ASN A 74 -17.19 -3.34 -6.19
CA ASN A 74 -18.56 -3.11 -6.64
C ASN A 74 -18.59 -2.19 -7.88
N THR A 75 -17.75 -1.16 -7.89
CA THR A 75 -17.63 -0.25 -9.06
C THR A 75 -17.09 -0.97 -10.29
N PHE A 76 -16.10 -1.85 -10.12
CA PHE A 76 -15.55 -2.64 -11.22
C PHE A 76 -16.57 -3.61 -11.80
N GLU A 77 -17.37 -4.25 -10.94
CA GLU A 77 -18.42 -5.20 -11.33
C GLU A 77 -19.59 -4.48 -12.04
N GLU A 78 -20.02 -3.32 -11.53
CA GLU A 78 -21.12 -2.54 -12.11
C GLU A 78 -20.71 -1.74 -13.36
N ARG A 79 -19.48 -1.21 -13.38
CA ARG A 79 -18.99 -0.21 -14.33
C ARG A 79 -17.53 -0.50 -14.75
N PRO A 80 -17.23 -1.69 -15.31
CA PRO A 80 -15.85 -2.07 -15.67
C PRO A 80 -15.22 -1.12 -16.69
N GLU A 81 -16.04 -0.45 -17.52
CA GLU A 81 -15.54 0.52 -18.49
C GLU A 81 -14.87 1.75 -17.86
N LEU A 82 -15.14 2.05 -16.58
CA LEU A 82 -14.42 3.11 -15.87
C LEU A 82 -12.94 2.76 -15.62
N PHE A 83 -12.55 1.51 -15.80
CA PHE A 83 -11.17 1.04 -15.67
C PHE A 83 -10.50 0.84 -17.03
N GLU A 84 -11.20 1.09 -18.14
CA GLU A 84 -10.63 0.98 -19.50
C GLU A 84 -10.09 2.36 -19.94
N PRO A 85 -8.78 2.52 -20.18
CA PRO A 85 -8.18 3.82 -20.46
C PRO A 85 -8.80 4.55 -21.66
N GLU A 86 -9.10 3.83 -22.74
CA GLU A 86 -9.73 4.36 -23.95
C GLU A 86 -11.13 4.93 -23.66
N TYR A 87 -11.89 4.26 -22.79
CA TYR A 87 -13.21 4.74 -22.40
C TYR A 87 -13.09 6.00 -21.56
N VAL A 88 -12.18 6.00 -20.57
CA VAL A 88 -12.00 7.14 -19.67
C VAL A 88 -11.62 8.40 -20.44
N VAL A 89 -10.59 8.32 -21.27
CA VAL A 89 -10.12 9.47 -22.07
C VAL A 89 -11.23 9.95 -23.01
N ARG A 90 -11.83 9.05 -23.79
CA ARG A 90 -12.88 9.41 -24.76
C ARG A 90 -14.08 10.10 -24.14
N ASN A 91 -14.49 9.71 -22.93
CA ASN A 91 -15.72 10.18 -22.32
C ASN A 91 -15.53 11.31 -21.31
N PHE A 92 -14.32 11.51 -20.78
CA PHE A 92 -14.09 12.43 -19.65
C PHE A 92 -12.93 13.40 -19.83
N GLN A 93 -12.12 13.32 -20.89
CA GLN A 93 -11.02 14.27 -21.12
C GLN A 93 -11.50 15.73 -21.13
N GLU A 94 -12.65 15.99 -21.76
CA GLU A 94 -13.29 17.32 -21.82
C GLU A 94 -14.28 17.58 -20.66
N ASN A 95 -14.46 16.63 -19.74
CA ASN A 95 -15.44 16.74 -18.64
C ASN A 95 -15.02 15.90 -17.42
N VAL A 96 -13.90 16.30 -16.81
CA VAL A 96 -13.34 15.62 -15.63
C VAL A 96 -14.26 15.73 -14.41
N GLU A 97 -15.09 16.76 -14.33
CA GLU A 97 -16.09 16.96 -13.27
C GLU A 97 -17.15 15.85 -13.29
N ARG A 98 -17.55 15.38 -14.47
CA ARG A 98 -18.46 14.24 -14.60
C ARG A 98 -17.82 12.96 -14.09
N LEU A 99 -16.54 12.73 -14.38
CA LEU A 99 -15.79 11.60 -13.81
C LEU A 99 -15.71 11.72 -12.29
N ALA A 100 -15.44 12.92 -11.76
CA ALA A 100 -15.42 13.17 -10.32
C ALA A 100 -16.76 12.85 -9.65
N MET A 101 -17.88 13.23 -10.26
CA MET A 101 -19.23 12.87 -9.76
C MET A 101 -19.45 11.36 -9.75
N LEU A 102 -19.04 10.66 -10.81
CA LEU A 102 -19.17 9.21 -10.91
C LEU A 102 -18.31 8.49 -9.85
N LEU A 103 -17.04 8.85 -9.72
CA LEU A 103 -16.13 8.27 -8.71
C LEU A 103 -16.56 8.62 -7.28
N LYS A 104 -17.12 9.80 -7.04
CA LYS A 104 -17.72 10.16 -5.75
C LYS A 104 -18.91 9.26 -5.42
N LYS A 105 -19.74 8.92 -6.41
CA LYS A 105 -20.95 8.12 -6.18
C LYS A 105 -20.62 6.64 -5.99
N SER A 106 -19.72 6.11 -6.81
CA SER A 106 -19.39 4.68 -6.89
C SER A 106 -18.31 4.30 -5.87
N VAL A 107 -17.11 4.86 -6.00
CA VAL A 107 -15.94 4.58 -5.15
C VAL A 107 -15.97 5.34 -3.81
N ARG A 108 -16.82 6.37 -3.70
CA ARG A 108 -16.99 7.21 -2.49
C ARG A 108 -15.75 7.98 -2.05
N LEU A 109 -14.96 8.43 -3.03
CA LEU A 109 -13.74 9.20 -2.79
C LEU A 109 -13.97 10.43 -1.91
N ARG A 110 -13.08 10.64 -0.93
CA ARG A 110 -13.04 11.85 -0.11
C ARG A 110 -12.69 13.10 -0.92
N PHE A 111 -11.80 12.96 -1.91
CA PHE A 111 -11.32 14.04 -2.77
C PHE A 111 -11.62 13.74 -4.25
N PRO A 112 -12.89 13.83 -4.68
CA PRO A 112 -13.31 13.31 -5.98
C PRO A 112 -12.71 14.05 -7.17
N ASN A 113 -12.53 15.37 -7.10
CA ASN A 113 -11.93 16.14 -8.19
C ASN A 113 -10.46 15.76 -8.41
N GLU A 114 -9.71 15.58 -7.33
CA GLU A 114 -8.32 15.13 -7.43
C GLU A 114 -8.24 13.68 -7.88
N GLY A 115 -9.10 12.82 -7.35
CA GLY A 115 -9.21 11.42 -7.78
C GLY A 115 -9.49 11.28 -9.27
N ALA A 116 -10.46 12.05 -9.80
CA ALA A 116 -10.78 12.04 -11.23
C ALA A 116 -9.62 12.53 -12.11
N ARG A 117 -8.92 13.59 -11.70
CA ARG A 117 -7.72 14.06 -12.43
C ARG A 117 -6.63 13.01 -12.48
N ARG A 118 -6.38 12.30 -11.36
CA ARG A 118 -5.40 11.21 -11.31
C ARG A 118 -5.84 10.02 -12.16
N TRP A 119 -7.12 9.65 -12.09
CA TRP A 119 -7.71 8.56 -12.86
C TRP A 119 -7.60 8.81 -14.37
N LEU A 120 -7.96 10.02 -14.81
CA LEU A 120 -7.79 10.44 -16.21
C LEU A 120 -6.31 10.47 -16.61
N SER A 121 -5.44 11.06 -15.79
CA SER A 121 -4.00 11.13 -16.08
C SER A 121 -3.34 9.75 -16.18
N LEU A 122 -3.74 8.79 -15.34
CA LEU A 122 -3.29 7.40 -15.48
C LEU A 122 -3.76 6.82 -16.81
N SER A 123 -5.03 7.05 -17.19
CA SER A 123 -5.59 6.57 -18.45
C SER A 123 -4.80 7.09 -19.66
N GLU A 124 -4.47 8.38 -19.68
CA GLU A 124 -3.65 9.01 -20.72
C GLU A 124 -2.26 8.36 -20.79
N ILE A 125 -1.58 8.21 -19.65
CA ILE A 125 -0.25 7.57 -19.59
C ILE A 125 -0.29 6.13 -20.11
N LEU A 126 -1.30 5.35 -19.70
CA LEU A 126 -1.45 3.95 -20.12
C LEU A 126 -1.66 3.86 -21.64
N LEU A 127 -2.46 4.73 -22.23
CA LEU A 127 -2.64 4.76 -23.68
C LEU A 127 -1.38 5.18 -24.43
N GLU A 128 -0.73 6.24 -23.98
CA GLU A 128 0.43 6.82 -24.65
C GLU A 128 1.65 5.89 -24.64
N ARG A 129 1.87 5.17 -23.54
CA ARG A 129 3.10 4.40 -23.32
C ARG A 129 2.94 2.89 -23.37
N TYR A 130 1.73 2.39 -23.11
CA TYR A 130 1.49 0.97 -22.85
C TYR A 130 0.24 0.45 -23.56
N GLN A 131 -0.23 1.13 -24.62
CA GLN A 131 -1.40 0.72 -25.42
C GLN A 131 -2.66 0.39 -24.59
N GLY A 132 -2.83 1.08 -23.46
CA GLY A 132 -3.92 0.86 -22.52
C GLY A 132 -3.78 -0.41 -21.66
N ASN A 133 -2.64 -1.09 -21.69
CA ASN A 133 -2.38 -2.34 -20.98
C ASN A 133 -1.20 -2.20 -19.98
N PRO A 134 -1.46 -1.93 -18.69
CA PRO A 134 -0.40 -1.79 -17.70
C PRO A 134 0.48 -3.02 -17.51
N LYS A 135 0.05 -4.20 -17.96
CA LYS A 135 0.89 -5.42 -17.92
C LYS A 135 2.14 -5.28 -18.79
N GLU A 136 2.12 -4.44 -19.82
CA GLU A 136 3.27 -4.19 -20.72
C GLU A 136 4.48 -3.62 -19.98
N ILE A 137 4.28 -3.06 -18.78
CA ILE A 137 5.37 -2.58 -17.92
C ILE A 137 6.28 -3.74 -17.47
N PHE A 138 5.74 -4.97 -17.37
CA PHE A 138 6.39 -6.11 -16.70
C PHE A 138 6.54 -7.35 -17.61
N GLU A 139 6.64 -7.16 -18.94
CA GLU A 139 6.69 -8.29 -19.87
C GLU A 139 7.95 -9.16 -19.71
N GLN A 140 9.05 -8.54 -19.31
CA GLN A 140 10.32 -9.21 -19.05
C GLN A 140 10.57 -9.29 -17.55
N PRO A 141 11.33 -10.30 -17.08
CA PRO A 141 11.89 -10.26 -15.74
C PRO A 141 12.66 -8.96 -15.52
N MET A 142 12.42 -8.34 -14.37
CA MET A 142 13.03 -7.07 -13.99
C MET A 142 13.63 -7.20 -12.60
N LYS A 143 14.71 -6.48 -12.34
CA LYS A 143 15.17 -6.29 -10.97
C LYS A 143 14.14 -5.48 -10.19
N PHE A 144 14.10 -5.70 -8.89
CA PHE A 144 13.12 -4.99 -8.05
C PHE A 144 13.23 -3.46 -8.16
N ASP A 145 14.44 -2.91 -8.23
CA ASP A 145 14.64 -1.46 -8.38
C ASP A 145 14.10 -0.94 -9.72
N GLU A 146 14.18 -1.73 -10.80
CA GLU A 146 13.61 -1.36 -12.11
C GLU A 146 12.07 -1.37 -12.06
N VAL A 147 11.47 -2.34 -11.36
CA VAL A 147 10.02 -2.37 -11.10
C VAL A 147 9.61 -1.12 -10.31
N LYS A 148 10.37 -0.77 -9.27
CA LYS A 148 10.13 0.42 -8.45
C LYS A 148 10.22 1.69 -9.28
N GLU A 149 11.27 1.86 -10.08
CA GLU A 149 11.43 3.01 -10.98
C GLU A 149 10.30 3.11 -11.99
N ALA A 150 9.89 1.99 -12.60
CA ALA A 150 8.82 1.97 -13.58
C ALA A 150 7.46 2.39 -12.99
N VAL A 151 7.10 1.86 -11.81
CA VAL A 151 5.84 2.18 -11.14
C VAL A 151 5.87 3.61 -10.57
N LEU A 152 6.91 3.99 -9.83
CA LEU A 152 7.01 5.34 -9.23
C LEU A 152 7.22 6.45 -10.27
N GLY A 153 7.68 6.09 -11.47
CA GLY A 153 7.73 6.99 -12.62
C GLY A 153 6.35 7.37 -13.19
N ILE A 154 5.28 6.65 -12.82
CA ILE A 154 3.92 6.97 -13.22
C ILE A 154 3.33 7.99 -12.23
N LYS A 155 2.94 9.16 -12.76
CA LYS A 155 2.38 10.25 -11.96
C LYS A 155 1.18 9.77 -11.14
N GLY A 156 1.25 10.00 -9.83
CA GLY A 156 0.21 9.60 -8.87
C GLY A 156 0.61 8.39 -8.01
N PHE A 157 1.59 7.61 -8.44
CA PHE A 157 2.20 6.56 -7.63
C PHE A 157 3.42 7.11 -6.89
N GLY A 158 3.29 7.19 -5.56
CA GLY A 158 4.39 7.51 -4.66
C GLY A 158 4.80 6.31 -3.83
N GLN A 159 5.69 6.51 -2.86
CA GLN A 159 6.22 5.46 -1.99
C GLN A 159 5.11 4.58 -1.39
N LYS A 160 4.02 5.18 -0.91
CA LYS A 160 2.87 4.44 -0.40
C LYS A 160 2.07 3.72 -1.48
N THR A 161 1.43 4.46 -2.41
CA THR A 161 0.47 3.88 -3.36
C THR A 161 1.14 3.03 -4.43
N GLY A 162 2.33 3.43 -4.90
CA GLY A 162 3.15 2.64 -5.80
C GLY A 162 3.80 1.45 -5.10
N GLY A 163 4.29 1.62 -3.87
CA GLY A 163 4.79 0.52 -3.06
C GLY A 163 3.73 -0.55 -2.79
N LEU A 164 2.48 -0.14 -2.51
CA LEU A 164 1.35 -1.05 -2.34
C LEU A 164 1.04 -1.82 -3.63
N LEU A 165 1.05 -1.14 -4.78
CA LEU A 165 0.86 -1.79 -6.08
C LEU A 165 1.94 -2.85 -6.32
N ILE A 166 3.22 -2.50 -6.12
CA ILE A 166 4.35 -3.41 -6.29
C ILE A 166 4.22 -4.61 -5.35
N ARG A 167 3.90 -4.37 -4.07
CA ARG A 167 3.69 -5.42 -3.06
C ARG A 167 2.63 -6.42 -3.51
N ILE A 168 1.45 -5.93 -3.94
CA ILE A 168 0.36 -6.79 -4.39
C ILE A 168 0.77 -7.58 -5.64
N LEU A 169 1.41 -6.93 -6.62
CA LEU A 169 1.87 -7.61 -7.84
C LEU A 169 2.89 -8.71 -7.54
N TYR A 170 3.85 -8.44 -6.65
CA TYR A 170 4.90 -9.38 -6.25
C TYR A 170 4.31 -10.56 -5.46
N GLU A 171 3.55 -10.28 -4.40
CA GLU A 171 2.98 -11.29 -3.50
C GLU A 171 2.05 -12.28 -4.24
N ASN A 172 1.41 -11.82 -5.32
CA ASN A 172 0.45 -12.62 -6.08
C ASN A 172 1.06 -13.23 -7.37
N ASP A 173 2.39 -13.27 -7.49
CA ASP A 173 3.12 -13.82 -8.64
C ASP A 173 2.66 -13.24 -10.00
N LEU A 174 2.21 -11.98 -10.01
CA LEU A 174 1.74 -11.30 -11.22
C LEU A 174 2.89 -10.72 -12.05
N ILE A 175 4.02 -10.46 -11.41
CA ILE A 175 5.24 -9.96 -12.03
C ILE A 175 6.42 -10.88 -11.70
N ARG A 176 7.40 -10.94 -12.60
CA ARG A 176 8.64 -11.70 -12.39
C ARG A 176 9.74 -10.75 -11.95
N VAL A 177 10.12 -10.85 -10.68
CA VAL A 177 11.20 -10.04 -10.11
C VAL A 177 12.46 -10.87 -9.95
N GLU A 178 13.58 -10.35 -10.44
CA GLU A 178 14.89 -10.91 -10.20
C GLU A 178 15.38 -10.49 -8.81
N GLY A 179 15.57 -11.49 -7.94
CA GLY A 179 16.07 -11.29 -6.59
C GLY A 179 14.96 -11.06 -5.58
N GLN A 180 15.33 -10.38 -4.49
CA GLN A 180 14.49 -10.17 -3.32
C GLN A 180 13.86 -8.77 -3.33
N LEU A 181 12.70 -8.64 -2.69
CA LEU A 181 12.10 -7.34 -2.37
C LEU A 181 13.12 -6.49 -1.60
N THR A 182 13.38 -5.25 -2.04
CA THR A 182 14.23 -4.30 -1.29
C THR A 182 13.41 -3.20 -0.62
N HIS A 183 12.09 -3.19 -0.82
CA HIS A 183 11.20 -2.12 -0.36
C HIS A 183 9.78 -2.62 -0.10
N ILE A 184 9.18 -2.15 0.99
CA ILE A 184 7.73 -2.22 1.27
C ILE A 184 7.13 -0.80 1.36
N PRO A 185 5.82 -0.61 1.09
CA PRO A 185 5.18 0.68 1.29
C PRO A 185 5.26 1.10 2.76
N ILE A 186 5.34 2.41 3.02
CA ILE A 186 5.38 2.98 4.36
C ILE A 186 4.28 4.03 4.42
N ASP A 187 3.37 3.85 5.35
CA ASP A 187 2.33 4.81 5.64
C ASP A 187 2.41 5.35 7.06
N ARG A 188 1.40 6.14 7.44
CA ARG A 188 1.34 6.79 8.74
C ARG A 188 1.39 5.80 9.91
N HIS A 189 0.87 4.59 9.74
CA HIS A 189 0.83 3.55 10.74
C HIS A 189 2.23 2.98 10.97
N ASP A 190 2.96 2.72 9.89
CA ASP A 190 4.34 2.23 9.95
C ASP A 190 5.26 3.28 10.59
N ILE A 191 5.08 4.56 10.24
CA ILE A 191 5.78 5.69 10.87
C ILE A 191 5.47 5.74 12.37
N GLU A 192 4.20 5.70 12.76
CA GLU A 192 3.78 5.80 14.15
C GLU A 192 4.30 4.63 14.98
N ILE A 193 4.18 3.40 14.48
CA ILE A 193 4.75 2.20 15.11
C ILE A 193 6.26 2.35 15.25
N SER A 194 6.96 2.72 14.17
CA SER A 194 8.42 2.88 14.17
C SER A 194 8.88 3.93 15.19
N ARG A 195 8.12 5.02 15.33
CA ARG A 195 8.38 6.06 16.34
C ARG A 195 8.14 5.52 17.75
N MET A 196 6.99 4.89 17.98
CA MET A 196 6.61 4.41 19.31
C MET A 196 7.56 3.35 19.83
N ILE A 197 7.97 2.41 18.98
CA ILE A 197 8.86 1.32 19.41
C ILE A 197 10.34 1.66 19.23
N GLY A 198 10.70 2.87 18.80
CA GLY A 198 12.09 3.33 18.68
C GLY A 198 12.90 2.67 17.55
N VAL A 199 12.28 2.27 16.43
CA VAL A 199 13.01 1.74 15.26
C VAL A 199 13.87 2.81 14.60
N LEU A 200 13.40 4.06 14.59
CA LEU A 200 14.14 5.17 14.02
C LEU A 200 14.22 6.29 15.05
N THR A 201 15.45 6.73 15.35
CA THR A 201 15.70 7.96 16.10
C THR A 201 16.19 9.02 15.14
N THR A 202 15.51 10.16 15.14
CA THR A 202 15.81 11.25 14.21
C THR A 202 15.58 12.62 14.86
N GLU A 203 16.43 13.58 14.51
CA GLU A 203 16.20 15.00 14.76
C GLU A 203 15.26 15.62 13.70
N GLU A 204 14.90 14.85 12.67
CA GLU A 204 14.07 15.33 11.58
C GLU A 204 12.62 15.50 12.03
N SER A 205 12.11 16.71 11.80
CA SER A 205 10.72 17.04 12.12
C SER A 205 9.73 16.38 11.15
N ASN A 206 10.14 16.18 9.89
CA ASN A 206 9.29 15.62 8.85
C ASN A 206 9.52 14.11 8.66
N TRP A 207 8.78 13.31 9.43
CA TRP A 207 8.75 11.85 9.32
C TRP A 207 8.09 11.31 8.03
N SER A 208 7.49 12.19 7.22
CA SER A 208 6.92 11.84 5.91
C SER A 208 7.85 12.19 4.74
N SER A 209 9.08 12.63 5.01
CA SER A 209 10.08 12.88 3.97
C SER A 209 10.49 11.58 3.28
N SER A 210 10.81 11.64 1.98
CA SER A 210 11.23 10.47 1.20
C SER A 210 12.42 9.75 1.83
N VAL A 211 13.38 10.49 2.40
CA VAL A 211 14.54 9.91 3.10
C VAL A 211 14.12 9.06 4.29
N VAL A 212 13.18 9.54 5.11
CA VAL A 212 12.68 8.77 6.26
C VAL A 212 11.90 7.54 5.80
N LEU A 213 11.03 7.69 4.79
CA LEU A 213 10.24 6.58 4.25
C LEU A 213 11.13 5.47 3.68
N GLU A 214 12.17 5.82 2.92
CA GLU A 214 13.12 4.85 2.34
C GLU A 214 13.94 4.14 3.42
N LEU A 215 14.38 4.87 4.46
CA LEU A 215 15.09 4.27 5.59
C LEU A 215 14.22 3.31 6.39
N LEU A 216 12.98 3.68 6.69
CA LEU A 216 12.05 2.80 7.39
C LEU A 216 11.74 1.56 6.56
N SER A 217 11.45 1.74 5.27
CA SER A 217 11.18 0.63 4.36
C SER A 217 12.34 -0.37 4.32
N SER A 218 13.57 0.13 4.15
CA SER A 218 14.77 -0.69 4.15
C SER A 218 14.98 -1.39 5.50
N ALA A 219 14.76 -0.69 6.62
CA ALA A 219 14.91 -1.27 7.96
C ALA A 219 13.96 -2.45 8.21
N TRP A 220 12.70 -2.31 7.78
CA TRP A 220 11.71 -3.38 7.91
C TRP A 220 12.00 -4.56 6.98
N VAL A 221 12.45 -4.31 5.75
CA VAL A 221 12.85 -5.36 4.81
C VAL A 221 14.08 -6.14 5.33
N GLU A 222 15.13 -5.42 5.77
CA GLU A 222 16.33 -6.04 6.36
C GLU A 222 15.97 -6.88 7.59
N ALA A 223 15.12 -6.36 8.46
CA ALA A 223 14.63 -7.08 9.64
C ALA A 223 13.88 -8.36 9.25
N SER A 224 13.01 -8.29 8.24
CA SER A 224 12.24 -9.43 7.75
C SER A 224 13.13 -10.56 7.28
N TYR A 225 14.09 -10.28 6.39
CA TYR A 225 15.01 -11.33 5.91
C TYR A 225 15.91 -11.90 7.01
N SER A 226 16.34 -11.08 7.97
CA SER A 226 17.16 -11.56 9.09
C SER A 226 16.42 -12.51 10.03
N GLU A 227 15.09 -12.51 9.97
CA GLU A 227 14.20 -13.38 10.74
C GLU A 227 13.55 -14.45 9.85
N GLU A 228 14.01 -14.60 8.60
CA GLU A 228 13.47 -15.55 7.61
C GLU A 228 11.96 -15.37 7.34
N ILE A 229 11.48 -14.13 7.45
CA ILE A 229 10.07 -13.75 7.23
C ILE A 229 9.96 -12.96 5.92
N ASP A 230 8.89 -13.22 5.16
CA ASP A 230 8.60 -12.48 3.93
C ASP A 230 8.30 -10.99 4.25
N PRO A 231 8.99 -10.01 3.65
CA PRO A 231 8.71 -8.59 3.87
C PRO A 231 7.27 -8.17 3.59
N CYS A 232 6.59 -8.84 2.65
CA CYS A 232 5.17 -8.60 2.37
C CYS A 232 4.30 -8.98 3.58
N GLU A 233 4.68 -10.02 4.32
CA GLU A 233 4.02 -10.40 5.57
C GLU A 233 4.26 -9.35 6.66
N THR A 234 5.50 -8.84 6.78
CA THR A 234 5.81 -7.74 7.69
C THR A 234 4.96 -6.51 7.41
N ASP A 235 4.82 -6.10 6.14
CA ASP A 235 3.95 -4.99 5.74
C ASP A 235 2.50 -5.20 6.18
N ARG A 236 1.91 -6.38 5.88
CA ARG A 236 0.55 -6.71 6.33
C ARG A 236 0.42 -6.67 7.84
N ASN A 237 1.39 -7.23 8.55
CA ASN A 237 1.40 -7.32 10.00
C ASN A 237 1.47 -5.93 10.66
N LEU A 238 2.33 -5.05 10.14
CA LEU A 238 2.41 -3.65 10.58
C LEU A 238 1.09 -2.92 10.33
N TRP A 239 0.51 -3.10 9.14
CA TRP A 239 -0.79 -2.52 8.80
C TRP A 239 -1.91 -3.02 9.73
N ILE A 240 -1.96 -4.32 10.04
CA ILE A 240 -2.95 -4.91 10.95
C ILE A 240 -2.83 -4.28 12.34
N VAL A 241 -1.62 -4.23 12.91
CA VAL A 241 -1.42 -3.62 14.23
C VAL A 241 -1.77 -2.14 14.23
N GLY A 242 -1.32 -1.40 13.22
CA GLY A 242 -1.58 0.02 13.07
C GLY A 242 -3.07 0.36 12.97
N SER A 243 -3.79 -0.35 12.11
CA SER A 243 -5.19 -0.07 11.77
C SER A 243 -6.20 -0.63 12.77
N THR A 244 -5.87 -1.71 13.49
CA THR A 244 -6.80 -2.39 14.38
C THR A 244 -6.52 -2.18 15.86
N MET A 245 -5.27 -1.85 16.22
CA MET A 245 -4.83 -1.71 17.61
C MET A 245 -4.33 -0.29 17.91
N CYS A 246 -3.23 0.15 17.31
CA CYS A 246 -2.58 1.43 17.64
C CYS A 246 -3.54 2.62 17.43
N SER A 247 -4.16 2.72 16.25
CA SER A 247 -5.12 3.78 15.94
C SER A 247 -6.40 3.75 16.81
N LYS A 248 -6.70 2.62 17.45
CA LYS A 248 -7.83 2.44 18.37
C LYS A 248 -7.40 2.44 19.84
N LYS A 249 -6.12 2.71 20.13
CA LYS A 249 -5.50 2.70 21.47
C LYS A 249 -5.71 1.39 22.24
N LYS A 250 -5.82 0.25 21.55
CA LYS A 250 -6.00 -1.08 22.19
C LYS A 250 -4.66 -1.67 22.66
N CYS A 251 -3.95 -0.94 23.50
CA CYS A 251 -2.54 -1.21 23.80
C CYS A 251 -2.34 -2.52 24.58
N SER A 252 -3.29 -2.87 25.45
CA SER A 252 -3.31 -4.17 26.14
C SER A 252 -3.40 -5.39 25.22
N LYS A 253 -3.85 -5.20 23.97
CA LYS A 253 -3.93 -6.24 22.94
C LYS A 253 -2.81 -6.13 21.89
N CYS A 254 -1.97 -5.09 21.98
CA CYS A 254 -0.94 -4.86 20.99
C CYS A 254 0.28 -5.75 21.27
N PRO A 255 0.72 -6.56 20.31
CA PRO A 255 1.89 -7.42 20.49
C PRO A 255 3.16 -6.59 20.70
N LEU A 256 3.21 -5.32 20.31
CA LEU A 256 4.39 -4.47 20.46
C LEU A 256 4.37 -3.58 21.72
N ASN A 257 3.37 -3.70 22.59
CA ASN A 257 3.13 -2.75 23.69
C ASN A 257 4.30 -2.55 24.65
N ASP A 258 5.01 -3.63 25.02
CA ASP A 258 6.18 -3.60 25.89
C ASP A 258 7.46 -3.09 25.19
N MET A 259 7.42 -2.92 23.87
CA MET A 259 8.49 -2.28 23.10
C MET A 259 8.29 -0.77 22.94
N CYS A 260 7.08 -0.27 23.20
CA CYS A 260 6.77 1.15 23.09
C CYS A 260 7.52 1.97 24.14
N GLU A 261 8.25 2.99 23.67
CA GLU A 261 8.80 4.05 24.51
C GLU A 261 7.63 4.89 25.02
N LYS A 262 7.32 4.75 26.31
CA LYS A 262 6.27 5.55 26.94
C LYS A 262 6.73 7.01 26.97
N SER A 263 6.17 7.84 26.11
CA SER A 263 6.25 9.30 26.24
C SER A 263 5.63 9.70 27.58
N GLU A 264 6.31 10.55 28.36
CA GLU A 264 5.69 11.17 29.55
C GLU A 264 4.37 11.84 29.15
N GLY A 265 3.26 11.35 29.69
CA GLY A 265 1.91 11.89 29.46
C GLY A 265 1.06 11.16 28.40
N GLU A 266 1.62 10.24 27.61
CA GLU A 266 0.83 9.40 26.70
C GLU A 266 0.58 8.03 27.35
N VAL A 267 -0.49 7.97 28.14
CA VAL A 267 -1.00 6.68 28.62
C VAL A 267 -1.68 5.99 27.45
N CYS A 268 -0.96 5.05 26.85
CA CYS A 268 -1.49 3.96 26.06
C CYS A 268 -2.32 3.04 26.99
N GLY A 269 -3.50 3.51 27.39
CA GLY A 269 -4.49 2.81 28.22
C GLY A 269 -5.68 2.35 27.40
#